data_AF-A0A9D8MMR0-F1
#
_entry.id   AF-A0A9D8MMR0-F1
#
_cell.length_a   1.000
_cell.length_b   1.000
_cell.length_c   1.000
_cell.angle_alpha   90.00
_cell.angle_beta   90.00
_cell.angle_gamma   90.00
#
_symmetry.space_group_name_H-M   'P 1'
#
loop_
_entity.id
_entity.type
_entity.pdbx_description
1 polymer ?
#
loop_
_entity_poly.entity_id
_entity_poly.type
_entity_poly.pdbx_seq_one_letter_code
_entity_poly.pdbx_strand_id
1 'polypeptide(L)'
;MMNRLNYKWTGAFLLAGALLFSALQAQAAVGESFKLGVLQYTILTENETGGTVSVERNGQLSGDIKIPKVVKKGAIKYNVTELRPFAFFEAGGLTSVTVPEGVTTIGERAFYSCKGLTKVTLPATLTKMGDSVFYKCLALKEISVAPECKAFHSEAGVLFDKEMTLLIVYP
;
A
#
# COMPACT_ATOMS: atom_id res chain seq x y z
N MET A 1 39.32 -15.53 16.52
CA MET A 1 39.93 -14.20 16.68
C MET A 1 40.39 -13.74 15.31
N MET A 2 39.59 -12.93 14.61
CA MET A 2 39.92 -12.37 13.29
C MET A 2 40.18 -10.88 13.46
N ASN A 3 41.33 -10.43 12.95
CA ASN A 3 41.92 -9.12 13.16
C ASN A 3 41.06 -7.98 12.59
N ARG A 4 40.89 -6.93 13.40
CA ARG A 4 40.39 -5.62 12.97
C ARG A 4 41.50 -4.92 12.16
N LEU A 5 41.26 -4.66 10.89
CA LEU A 5 42.08 -3.73 10.11
C LEU A 5 41.52 -2.32 10.28
N ASN A 6 42.32 -1.46 10.91
CA ASN A 6 42.09 -0.03 11.05
C ASN A 6 42.34 0.66 9.70
N TYR A 7 41.28 1.13 9.06
CA TYR A 7 41.39 1.96 7.86
C TYR A 7 41.43 3.44 8.25
N LYS A 8 42.63 4.02 8.31
CA LYS A 8 42.86 5.47 8.27
C LYS A 8 42.87 5.90 6.80
N TRP A 9 41.92 6.71 6.36
CA TRP A 9 41.92 7.33 5.03
C TRP A 9 41.94 8.85 5.18
N THR A 10 43.11 9.45 4.98
CA THR A 10 43.29 10.91 4.87
C THR A 10 43.31 11.29 3.39
N GLY A 11 42.34 12.12 2.99
CA GLY A 11 42.44 13.13 1.92
C GLY A 11 42.89 12.72 0.51
N ALA A 12 41.93 12.60 -0.43
CA ALA A 12 41.99 13.13 -1.80
C ALA A 12 40.98 12.49 -2.79
N PHE A 13 40.22 11.45 -2.40
CA PHE A 13 39.27 10.77 -3.30
C PHE A 13 37.76 11.01 -2.99
N LEU A 14 37.44 12.00 -2.16
CA LEU A 14 36.12 12.10 -1.53
C LEU A 14 34.97 12.58 -2.42
N LEU A 15 35.20 13.17 -3.60
CA LEU A 15 34.07 13.66 -4.43
C LEU A 15 33.52 12.62 -5.42
N ALA A 16 34.35 11.80 -6.06
CA ALA A 16 33.86 10.77 -6.99
C ALA A 16 33.35 9.50 -6.28
N GLY A 17 33.91 9.18 -5.11
CA GLY A 17 33.50 8.02 -4.30
C GLY A 17 32.18 8.21 -3.55
N ALA A 18 31.84 9.44 -3.15
CA ALA A 18 30.61 9.73 -2.40
C ALA A 18 29.34 9.59 -3.27
N LEU A 19 29.41 9.99 -4.55
CA LEU A 19 28.28 9.90 -5.49
C LEU A 19 28.00 8.46 -5.94
N LEU A 20 29.04 7.63 -6.09
CA LEU A 20 28.87 6.21 -6.43
C LEU A 20 28.34 5.39 -5.24
N PHE A 21 28.65 5.80 -3.99
CA PHE A 21 28.13 5.12 -2.80
C PHE A 21 26.68 5.51 -2.47
N SER A 22 26.23 6.74 -2.76
CA SER A 22 24.83 7.16 -2.53
C SER A 22 23.86 6.50 -3.51
N ALA A 23 24.24 6.41 -4.80
CA ALA A 23 23.42 5.79 -5.82
C ALA A 23 23.23 4.26 -5.61
N LEU A 24 24.23 3.58 -5.03
CA LEU A 24 24.15 2.15 -4.71
C LEU A 24 23.23 1.87 -3.51
N GLN A 25 23.05 2.84 -2.60
CA GLN A 25 22.17 2.69 -1.44
C GLN A 25 20.69 2.76 -1.81
N ALA A 26 20.29 3.58 -2.79
CA ALA A 26 18.89 3.80 -3.14
C ALA A 26 18.19 2.56 -3.76
N GLN A 27 18.93 1.64 -4.37
CA GLN A 27 18.37 0.39 -4.89
C GLN A 27 18.36 -0.74 -3.84
N ALA A 28 19.07 -0.58 -2.71
CA ALA A 28 19.33 -1.66 -1.76
C ALA A 28 18.10 -2.08 -0.94
N ALA A 29 17.11 -1.20 -0.77
CA ALA A 29 15.93 -1.46 0.06
C ALA A 29 14.69 -1.89 -0.73
N VAL A 30 14.72 -1.87 -2.07
CA VAL A 30 13.58 -2.32 -2.89
C VAL A 30 13.33 -3.81 -2.63
N GLY A 31 12.07 -4.15 -2.34
CA GLY A 31 11.66 -5.48 -1.91
C GLY A 31 11.78 -5.73 -0.40
N GLU A 32 12.40 -4.83 0.35
CA GLU A 32 12.40 -4.91 1.81
C GLU A 32 11.01 -4.58 2.37
N SER A 33 10.58 -5.39 3.35
CA SER A 33 9.35 -5.11 4.10
C SER A 33 9.64 -4.47 5.45
N PHE A 34 8.78 -3.56 5.87
CA PHE A 34 8.81 -2.96 7.21
C PHE A 34 7.39 -2.80 7.77
N LYS A 35 7.28 -2.70 9.09
CA LYS A 35 6.00 -2.52 9.79
C LYS A 35 5.87 -1.10 10.33
N LEU A 36 4.68 -0.52 10.22
CA LEU A 36 4.32 0.74 10.85
C LEU A 36 2.91 0.61 11.45
N GLY A 37 2.84 0.65 12.78
CA GLY A 37 1.61 0.31 13.49
C GLY A 37 1.21 -1.14 13.23
N VAL A 38 -0.05 -1.35 12.84
CA VAL A 38 -0.59 -2.69 12.54
C VAL A 38 -0.34 -3.15 11.10
N LEU A 39 0.15 -2.26 10.23
CA LEU A 39 0.30 -2.52 8.80
C LEU A 39 1.75 -2.85 8.44
N GLN A 40 1.90 -3.81 7.55
CA GLN A 40 3.15 -4.17 6.89
C GLN A 40 3.19 -3.60 5.47
N TYR A 41 4.37 -3.14 5.06
CA TYR A 41 4.62 -2.52 3.77
C TYR A 41 5.84 -3.13 3.11
N THR A 42 5.89 -3.11 1.79
CA THR A 42 7.10 -3.43 1.01
C THR A 42 7.46 -2.30 0.08
N ILE A 43 8.74 -1.96 0.06
CA ILE A 43 9.29 -0.92 -0.81
C ILE A 43 9.26 -1.41 -2.26
N LEU A 44 8.55 -0.67 -3.12
CA LEU A 44 8.46 -0.95 -4.55
C LEU A 44 9.49 -0.17 -5.35
N THR A 45 9.71 1.08 -4.95
CA THR A 45 10.71 1.96 -5.54
C THR A 45 11.35 2.79 -4.45
N GLU A 46 12.62 3.12 -4.62
CA GLU A 46 13.35 4.02 -3.74
C GLU A 46 14.37 4.82 -4.56
N ASN A 47 14.48 6.10 -4.24
CA ASN A 47 15.48 7.03 -4.73
C ASN A 47 15.93 7.94 -3.58
N GLU A 48 16.90 8.81 -3.84
CA GLU A 48 17.50 9.70 -2.82
C GLU A 48 16.48 10.63 -2.12
N THR A 49 15.32 10.88 -2.74
CA THR A 49 14.30 11.83 -2.25
C THR A 49 13.04 11.16 -1.70
N GLY A 50 12.87 9.86 -1.91
CA GLY A 50 11.67 9.13 -1.52
C GLY A 50 11.45 7.87 -2.34
N GLY A 51 10.28 7.27 -2.16
CA GLY A 51 9.92 6.05 -2.85
C GLY A 51 8.43 5.75 -2.85
N THR A 52 8.10 4.54 -3.25
CA THR A 52 6.74 4.02 -3.17
C THR A 52 6.72 2.69 -2.42
N VAL A 53 5.60 2.41 -1.77
CA VAL A 53 5.37 1.17 -1.06
C VAL A 53 4.01 0.58 -1.42
N SER A 54 3.90 -0.73 -1.29
CA SER A 54 2.63 -1.43 -1.25
C SER A 54 2.28 -1.84 0.19
N VAL A 55 0.99 -1.98 0.48
CA VAL A 55 0.51 -2.67 1.68
C VAL A 55 0.60 -4.17 1.43
N GLU A 56 1.37 -4.86 2.26
CA GLU A 56 1.58 -6.31 2.20
C GLU A 56 0.40 -7.08 2.79
N ARG A 57 0.45 -8.41 2.67
CA ARG A 57 -0.46 -9.29 3.40
C ARG A 57 -0.31 -9.07 4.91
N ASN A 58 -1.38 -8.56 5.51
CA ASN A 58 -1.55 -8.48 6.95
C ASN A 58 -2.34 -9.69 7.45
N GLY A 59 -2.12 -10.05 8.72
CA GLY A 59 -2.87 -11.12 9.39
C GLY A 59 -4.26 -10.66 9.83
N GLN A 60 -4.75 -11.21 10.94
CA GLN A 60 -5.97 -10.72 11.59
C GLN A 60 -5.79 -9.26 12.00
N LEU A 61 -6.51 -8.36 11.34
CA LEU A 61 -6.67 -6.96 11.72
C LEU A 61 -8.07 -6.75 12.27
N SER A 62 -8.21 -5.78 13.16
CA SER A 62 -9.49 -5.42 13.78
C SER A 62 -9.73 -3.92 13.84
N GLY A 63 -11.02 -3.55 13.84
CA GLY A 63 -11.47 -2.17 13.92
C GLY A 63 -11.32 -1.41 12.60
N ASP A 64 -11.28 -0.09 12.72
CA ASP A 64 -11.24 0.82 11.58
C ASP A 64 -9.79 1.10 11.15
N ILE A 65 -9.46 0.77 9.90
CA ILE A 65 -8.12 0.95 9.35
C ILE A 65 -8.09 2.12 8.37
N LYS A 66 -7.30 3.13 8.71
CA LYS A 66 -6.98 4.24 7.79
C LYS A 66 -5.56 4.05 7.29
N ILE A 67 -5.42 3.63 6.03
CA ILE A 67 -4.10 3.43 5.45
C ILE A 67 -3.48 4.82 5.21
N PRO A 68 -2.27 5.11 5.72
CA PRO A 68 -1.64 6.41 5.54
C PRO A 68 -1.24 6.62 4.08
N LYS A 69 -1.42 7.84 3.56
CA LYS A 69 -0.95 8.22 2.21
C LYS A 69 0.58 8.13 2.07
N VAL A 70 1.30 8.49 3.13
CA VAL A 70 2.77 8.52 3.17
C VAL A 70 3.24 7.85 4.45
N VAL A 71 4.22 6.95 4.33
CA VAL A 71 4.92 6.31 5.45
C VAL A 71 6.39 6.71 5.45
N LYS A 72 7.08 6.54 6.59
CA LYS A 72 8.51 6.85 6.72
C LYS A 72 9.27 5.64 7.21
N LYS A 73 10.46 5.42 6.64
CA LYS A 73 11.47 4.48 7.15
C LYS A 73 12.77 5.28 7.30
N GLY A 74 13.15 5.57 8.55
CA GLY A 74 14.22 6.54 8.82
C GLY A 74 13.86 7.93 8.28
N ALA A 75 14.76 8.53 7.49
CA ALA A 75 14.56 9.84 6.88
C ALA A 75 13.77 9.80 5.55
N ILE A 76 13.64 8.64 4.93
CA ILE A 76 13.02 8.48 3.61
C ILE A 76 11.49 8.37 3.75
N LYS A 77 10.77 9.05 2.87
CA LYS A 77 9.30 9.03 2.77
C LYS A 77 8.88 8.15 1.59
N TYR A 78 7.84 7.35 1.78
CA TYR A 78 7.27 6.50 0.75
C TYR A 78 5.78 6.77 0.60
N ASN A 79 5.34 6.98 -0.64
CA ASN A 79 3.92 7.07 -0.97
C ASN A 79 3.33 5.66 -1.04
N VAL A 80 2.16 5.45 -0.44
CA VAL A 80 1.44 4.18 -0.57
C VAL A 80 0.69 4.17 -1.90
N THR A 81 1.06 3.26 -2.79
CA THR A 81 0.54 3.24 -4.17
C THR A 81 -0.26 1.99 -4.51
N GLU A 82 -0.15 0.94 -3.70
CA GLU A 82 -0.74 -0.36 -4.00
C GLU A 82 -1.18 -1.09 -2.72
N LEU A 83 -2.29 -1.82 -2.80
CA LEU A 83 -2.60 -2.91 -1.88
C LEU A 83 -2.31 -4.21 -2.62
N ARG A 84 -1.37 -5.03 -2.12
CA ARG A 84 -1.00 -6.28 -2.79
C ARG A 84 -2.14 -7.28 -2.80
N PRO A 85 -2.07 -8.32 -3.65
CA PRO A 85 -2.94 -9.47 -3.51
C PRO A 85 -2.95 -9.98 -2.06
N PHE A 86 -4.15 -10.27 -1.54
CA PHE A 86 -4.35 -10.76 -0.18
C PHE A 86 -3.98 -9.78 0.96
N ALA A 87 -3.82 -8.47 0.71
CA ALA A 87 -3.37 -7.48 1.71
C ALA A 87 -4.11 -7.51 3.06
N PHE A 88 -5.41 -7.80 3.06
CA PHE A 88 -6.29 -7.93 4.22
C PHE A 88 -7.05 -9.27 4.24
N PHE A 89 -6.48 -10.31 3.61
CA PHE A 89 -7.15 -11.60 3.46
C PHE A 89 -7.60 -12.18 4.81
N GLU A 90 -8.88 -12.52 4.89
CA GLU A 90 -9.54 -13.09 6.07
C GLU A 90 -9.49 -12.22 7.34
N ALA A 91 -9.23 -10.91 7.26
CA ALA A 91 -9.24 -10.01 8.42
C ALA A 91 -10.66 -9.87 9.02
N GLY A 92 -11.05 -10.82 9.88
CA GLY A 92 -12.43 -10.99 10.34
C GLY A 92 -12.91 -9.89 11.29
N GLY A 93 -11.99 -9.25 12.01
CA GLY A 93 -12.31 -8.14 12.91
C GLY A 93 -12.32 -6.77 12.25
N LEU A 94 -11.93 -6.66 10.98
CA LEU A 94 -11.82 -5.40 10.26
C LEU A 94 -13.22 -4.84 10.01
N THR A 95 -13.52 -3.63 10.49
CA THR A 95 -14.87 -3.04 10.41
C THR A 95 -15.02 -2.03 9.30
N SER A 96 -13.98 -1.23 9.06
CA SER A 96 -13.93 -0.30 7.93
C SER A 96 -12.51 -0.07 7.43
N VAL A 97 -12.39 0.30 6.15
CA VAL A 97 -11.10 0.64 5.53
C VAL A 97 -11.21 1.93 4.73
N THR A 98 -10.31 2.87 5.00
CA THR A 98 -10.07 4.04 4.14
C THR A 98 -8.77 3.83 3.36
N VAL A 99 -8.88 3.69 2.04
CA VAL A 99 -7.75 3.59 1.12
C VAL A 99 -7.36 5.01 0.66
N PRO A 100 -6.09 5.44 0.85
CA PRO A 100 -5.68 6.82 0.66
C PRO A 100 -5.47 7.19 -0.80
N GLU A 101 -5.60 8.49 -1.08
CA GLU A 101 -5.17 9.08 -2.36
C GLU A 101 -3.71 8.75 -2.65
N GLY A 102 -3.42 8.35 -3.89
CA GLY A 102 -2.12 7.84 -4.33
C GLY A 102 -2.14 6.33 -4.61
N VAL A 103 -3.06 5.58 -3.99
CA VAL A 103 -3.27 4.17 -4.33
C VAL A 103 -3.90 4.09 -5.72
N THR A 104 -3.25 3.37 -6.63
CA THR A 104 -3.69 3.18 -8.01
C THR A 104 -4.20 1.76 -8.26
N THR A 105 -3.76 0.79 -7.46
CA THR A 105 -4.06 -0.64 -7.61
C THR A 105 -4.47 -1.30 -6.30
N ILE A 106 -5.55 -2.08 -6.34
CA ILE A 106 -5.93 -3.03 -5.29
C ILE A 106 -5.85 -4.43 -5.89
N GLY A 107 -4.96 -5.27 -5.34
CA GLY A 107 -4.67 -6.60 -5.86
C GLY A 107 -5.79 -7.62 -5.63
N GLU A 108 -5.68 -8.75 -6.33
CA GLU A 108 -6.61 -9.87 -6.24
C GLU A 108 -6.89 -10.28 -4.78
N ARG A 109 -8.16 -10.52 -4.45
CA ARG A 109 -8.60 -11.00 -3.13
C ARG A 109 -8.10 -10.16 -1.94
N ALA A 110 -7.77 -8.88 -2.16
CA ALA A 110 -7.20 -8.02 -1.12
C ALA A 110 -8.04 -7.97 0.16
N PHE A 111 -9.38 -8.01 0.08
CA PHE A 111 -10.29 -8.05 1.24
C PHE A 111 -11.11 -9.34 1.30
N TYR A 112 -10.67 -10.42 0.65
CA TYR A 112 -11.44 -11.67 0.60
C TYR A 112 -11.75 -12.20 2.01
N SER A 113 -13.02 -12.53 2.24
CA SER A 113 -13.53 -13.06 3.51
C SER A 113 -13.29 -12.16 4.74
N CYS A 114 -13.25 -10.83 4.57
CA CYS A 114 -13.32 -9.88 5.68
C CYS A 114 -14.76 -9.82 6.23
N LYS A 115 -15.13 -10.77 7.09
CA LYS A 115 -16.52 -10.97 7.54
C LYS A 115 -17.09 -9.82 8.38
N GLY A 116 -16.24 -9.03 9.03
CA GLY A 116 -16.65 -7.85 9.80
C GLY A 116 -16.69 -6.55 9.00
N LEU A 117 -16.21 -6.56 7.75
CA LEU A 117 -16.01 -5.33 6.97
C LEU A 117 -17.35 -4.79 6.51
N THR A 118 -17.72 -3.61 7.01
CA THR A 118 -19.01 -2.98 6.74
C THR A 118 -18.92 -1.82 5.75
N LYS A 119 -17.78 -1.13 5.73
CA LYS A 119 -17.58 0.07 4.92
C LYS A 119 -16.18 0.15 4.31
N VAL A 120 -16.12 0.53 3.04
CA VAL A 120 -14.87 0.79 2.33
C VAL A 120 -14.95 2.15 1.64
N THR A 121 -13.90 2.95 1.78
CA THR A 121 -13.72 4.20 1.04
C THR A 121 -12.50 4.09 0.13
N LEU A 122 -12.73 4.24 -1.17
CA LEU A 122 -11.76 4.14 -2.25
C LEU A 122 -11.33 5.53 -2.74
N PRO A 123 -10.06 5.73 -3.13
CA PRO A 123 -9.56 7.03 -3.56
C PRO A 123 -9.89 7.34 -5.02
N ALA A 124 -9.78 8.60 -5.40
CA ALA A 124 -9.98 9.06 -6.77
C ALA A 124 -8.88 8.55 -7.72
N THR A 125 -7.67 8.33 -7.20
CA THR A 125 -6.53 7.78 -7.96
C THR A 125 -6.63 6.30 -8.30
N LEU A 126 -7.62 5.57 -7.78
CA LEU A 126 -7.74 4.13 -8.04
C LEU A 126 -8.06 3.90 -9.52
N THR A 127 -7.28 3.04 -10.18
CA THR A 127 -7.44 2.71 -11.61
C THR A 127 -7.63 1.23 -11.87
N LYS A 128 -7.18 0.37 -10.95
CA LYS A 128 -7.22 -1.08 -11.12
C LYS A 128 -7.66 -1.77 -9.84
N MET A 129 -8.56 -2.74 -10.00
CA MET A 129 -9.01 -3.64 -8.95
C MET A 129 -8.88 -5.07 -9.46
N GLY A 130 -8.27 -5.95 -8.67
CA GLY A 130 -8.14 -7.36 -9.01
C GLY A 130 -9.43 -8.14 -8.82
N ASP A 131 -9.37 -9.44 -9.12
CA ASP A 131 -10.55 -10.30 -9.01
C ASP A 131 -10.92 -10.58 -7.54
N SER A 132 -12.22 -10.75 -7.29
CA SER A 132 -12.77 -11.19 -6.01
C SER A 132 -12.33 -10.35 -4.79
N VAL A 133 -12.05 -9.07 -4.98
CA VAL A 133 -11.48 -8.19 -3.93
C VAL A 133 -12.32 -8.18 -2.66
N PHE A 134 -13.66 -8.12 -2.79
CA PHE A 134 -14.59 -8.11 -1.64
C PHE A 134 -15.39 -9.41 -1.50
N TYR A 135 -14.99 -10.50 -2.17
CA TYR A 135 -15.75 -11.75 -2.10
C TYR A 135 -15.80 -12.29 -0.67
N LYS A 136 -16.97 -12.78 -0.23
CA LYS A 136 -17.25 -13.22 1.16
C LYS A 136 -17.11 -12.12 2.23
N CYS A 137 -17.16 -10.84 1.88
CA CYS A 137 -17.36 -9.76 2.86
C CYS A 137 -18.84 -9.65 3.26
N LEU A 138 -19.33 -10.60 4.05
CA LEU A 138 -20.77 -10.79 4.31
C LEU A 138 -21.46 -9.64 5.06
N ALA A 139 -20.69 -8.77 5.71
CA ALA A 139 -21.21 -7.62 6.45
C ALA A 139 -21.06 -6.30 5.68
N LEU A 140 -20.53 -6.34 4.45
CA LEU A 140 -20.29 -5.14 3.65
C LEU A 140 -21.64 -4.50 3.32
N LYS A 141 -21.74 -3.18 3.54
CA LYS A 141 -22.97 -2.42 3.27
C LYS A 141 -22.71 -1.25 2.36
N GLU A 142 -21.50 -0.72 2.39
CA GLU A 142 -21.18 0.52 1.69
C GLU A 142 -19.76 0.46 1.10
N ILE A 143 -19.68 0.61 -0.21
CA ILE A 143 -18.47 1.03 -0.91
C ILE A 143 -18.71 2.45 -1.40
N SER A 144 -17.79 3.34 -1.04
CA SER A 144 -17.79 4.74 -1.45
C SER A 144 -16.50 5.02 -2.23
N VAL A 145 -16.62 5.76 -3.33
CA VAL A 145 -15.48 6.21 -4.14
C VAL A 145 -15.37 7.73 -3.97
N ALA A 146 -14.15 8.23 -3.80
CA ALA A 146 -13.90 9.67 -3.72
C ALA A 146 -14.38 10.39 -5.00
N PRO A 147 -14.80 11.66 -4.91
CA PRO A 147 -15.20 12.45 -6.06
C PRO A 147 -14.10 12.45 -7.14
N GLU A 148 -14.51 12.61 -8.41
CA GLU A 148 -13.59 12.72 -9.55
C GLU A 148 -12.77 11.46 -9.89
N CYS A 149 -13.06 10.30 -9.25
CA CYS A 149 -12.49 9.03 -9.70
C CYS A 149 -12.81 8.79 -11.18
N LYS A 150 -11.78 8.41 -11.93
CA LYS A 150 -11.85 8.22 -13.39
C LYS A 150 -12.20 6.80 -13.81
N ALA A 151 -11.99 5.81 -12.94
CA ALA A 151 -12.18 4.40 -13.27
C ALA A 151 -13.43 3.79 -12.65
N PHE A 152 -13.92 4.34 -11.54
CA PHE A 152 -15.01 3.77 -10.76
C PHE A 152 -16.05 4.82 -10.38
N HIS A 153 -17.28 4.35 -10.16
CA HIS A 153 -18.37 5.13 -9.62
C HIS A 153 -19.03 4.36 -8.48
N SER A 154 -19.50 5.06 -7.45
CA SER A 154 -20.31 4.45 -6.40
C SER A 154 -21.62 5.20 -6.22
N GLU A 155 -22.72 4.46 -6.14
CA GLU A 155 -24.05 4.99 -5.87
C GLU A 155 -24.76 4.12 -4.83
N ALA A 156 -25.34 4.74 -3.80
CA ALA A 156 -26.05 4.05 -2.72
C ALA A 156 -25.27 2.87 -2.08
N GLY A 157 -23.94 2.97 -2.00
CA GLY A 157 -23.05 1.95 -1.44
C GLY A 157 -22.63 0.84 -2.42
N VAL A 158 -23.16 0.83 -3.64
CA VAL A 158 -22.84 -0.14 -4.70
C VAL A 158 -21.72 0.40 -5.57
N LEU A 159 -20.81 -0.48 -6.04
CA LEU A 159 -19.68 -0.11 -6.88
C LEU A 159 -19.89 -0.51 -8.35
N PHE A 160 -19.67 0.44 -9.24
CA PHE A 160 -19.74 0.30 -10.68
C PHE A 160 -18.42 0.73 -11.35
N ASP A 161 -18.29 0.40 -12.64
CA ASP A 161 -17.37 1.11 -13.53
C ASP A 161 -17.74 2.60 -13.64
N LYS A 162 -16.85 3.39 -14.25
CA LYS A 162 -17.05 4.84 -14.33
C LYS A 162 -18.34 5.22 -15.05
N GLU A 163 -18.65 4.50 -16.13
CA GLU A 163 -19.79 4.73 -17.01
C GLU A 163 -21.10 4.14 -16.46
N MET A 164 -21.07 3.45 -15.32
CA MET A 164 -22.21 2.75 -14.71
C MET A 164 -22.85 1.69 -15.62
N THR A 165 -22.04 1.06 -16.48
CA THR A 165 -22.49 -0.01 -17.38
C THR A 165 -22.23 -1.40 -16.81
N LEU A 166 -21.30 -1.51 -15.86
CA LEU A 166 -20.90 -2.75 -15.22
C LEU A 166 -21.05 -2.64 -13.70
N LEU A 167 -21.87 -3.52 -13.13
CA LEU A 167 -21.87 -3.77 -11.69
C LEU A 167 -20.59 -4.52 -11.30
N ILE A 168 -19.74 -3.88 -10.50
CA ILE A 168 -18.49 -4.50 -10.04
C ILE A 168 -18.70 -5.18 -8.69
N VAL A 169 -19.35 -4.49 -7.75
CA VAL A 169 -19.63 -5.05 -6.41
C VAL A 169 -20.99 -4.57 -5.91
N TYR A 170 -21.80 -5.53 -5.52
CA TYR A 170 -23.00 -5.31 -4.70
C TYR A 170 -22.71 -5.83 -3.29
N PRO A 171 -22.66 -4.96 -2.27
CA PRO A 171 -22.44 -5.34 -0.87
C PRO A 171 -23.50 -6.30 -0.31
#